data_AF-A0A1Q7C213-F1
#
_entry.id   AF-A0A1Q7C213-F1
#
_cell.length_a   1.000
_cell.length_b   1.000
_cell.length_c   1.000
_cell.angle_alpha   90.00
_cell.angle_beta   90.00
_cell.angle_gamma   90.00
#
_symmetry.space_group_name_H-M   'P 1'
#
loop_
_entity.id
_entity.type
_entity.pdbx_description
1 polymer ?
#
loop_
_entity_poly.entity_id
_entity_poly.type
_entity_poly.pdbx_seq_one_letter_code
_entity_poly.pdbx_strand_id
1 'polypeptide(L)'
;MAWKPVNPAAPLGPPPCFVPSTNSWRAGGSSRIRWLRFVAGLPGGTEVVFDYSDPPSAMSPARRALHEERVRRVASVGEPWLSYFSPGELATALRGMGFDEIEDLGPAEIAHRYFGVPADKVGGAGGHVIRAARRLPA
;
A
#
# COMPACT_ATOMS: atom_id res chain seq x y z
N MET A 1 -1.63 -17.55 -18.93
CA MET A 1 -0.92 -18.34 -17.89
C MET A 1 -1.96 -18.91 -16.94
N ALA A 2 -2.07 -20.23 -16.86
CA ALA A 2 -3.11 -20.94 -16.14
C ALA A 2 -2.73 -21.14 -14.66
N TRP A 3 -3.66 -20.82 -13.76
CA TRP A 3 -3.59 -21.03 -12.31
C TRP A 3 -3.67 -22.54 -12.01
N LYS A 4 -2.71 -23.09 -11.26
CA LYS A 4 -2.82 -24.43 -10.66
C LYS A 4 -3.34 -24.33 -9.21
N PRO A 5 -4.36 -25.11 -8.80
CA PRO A 5 -4.85 -25.09 -7.43
C PRO A 5 -3.79 -25.63 -6.46
N VAL A 6 -3.67 -24.98 -5.29
CA VAL A 6 -2.76 -25.40 -4.22
C VAL A 6 -3.41 -26.54 -3.44
N ASN A 7 -2.63 -27.59 -3.15
CA ASN A 7 -3.04 -28.78 -2.43
C ASN A 7 -3.48 -28.43 -0.98
N PRO A 8 -4.73 -28.76 -0.57
CA PRO A 8 -5.24 -28.43 0.76
C PRO A 8 -4.60 -29.20 1.92
N ALA A 9 -3.71 -30.16 1.65
CA ALA A 9 -3.06 -31.00 2.67
C ALA A 9 -1.64 -30.56 3.08
N ALA A 10 -1.15 -29.39 2.63
CA ALA A 10 0.15 -28.88 3.05
C ALA A 10 0.07 -28.22 4.45
N PRO A 11 1.05 -28.43 5.35
CA PRO A 11 1.07 -27.78 6.66
C PRO A 11 1.04 -26.25 6.51
N LEU A 12 0.31 -25.58 7.40
CA LEU A 12 0.15 -24.11 7.44
C LEU A 12 1.53 -23.46 7.63
N GLY A 13 2.15 -23.05 6.53
CA GLY A 13 3.28 -22.14 6.53
C GLY A 13 2.88 -20.76 7.09
N PRO A 14 3.83 -19.81 7.22
CA PRO A 14 3.51 -18.44 7.57
C PRO A 14 2.38 -17.91 6.67
N PRO A 15 1.50 -17.03 7.18
CA PRO A 15 0.35 -16.54 6.42
C PRO A 15 0.81 -16.04 5.05
N PRO A 16 0.07 -16.33 3.97
CA PRO A 16 0.49 -15.97 2.62
C PRO A 16 0.68 -14.45 2.55
N CYS A 17 1.94 -14.00 2.51
CA CYS A 17 2.30 -12.62 2.29
C CYS A 17 2.01 -12.29 0.82
N PHE A 18 0.98 -11.50 0.57
CA PHE A 18 0.68 -11.05 -0.78
C PHE A 18 1.38 -9.71 -1.02
N VAL A 19 2.44 -9.74 -1.83
CA VAL A 19 3.12 -8.54 -2.33
C VAL A 19 2.60 -8.27 -3.75
N PRO A 20 1.69 -7.31 -3.96
CA PRO A 20 1.37 -6.88 -5.30
C PRO A 20 2.63 -6.25 -5.93
N SER A 21 3.13 -6.79 -7.04
CA SER A 21 4.14 -6.07 -7.83
C SER A 21 3.51 -4.75 -8.30
N THR A 22 4.28 -3.67 -8.23
CA THR A 22 3.85 -2.28 -8.34
C THR A 22 3.08 -1.90 -9.61
N ASN A 23 3.00 -2.75 -10.64
CA ASN A 23 2.53 -2.35 -11.98
C ASN A 23 1.39 -3.15 -12.65
N SER A 24 0.64 -4.01 -11.95
CA SER A 24 -0.48 -4.75 -12.60
C SER A 24 -1.87 -4.07 -12.52
N TRP A 25 -1.96 -2.75 -12.31
CA TRP A 25 -3.20 -2.10 -11.85
C TRP A 25 -3.86 -1.20 -12.91
N ARG A 26 -4.39 -1.77 -13.99
CA ARG A 26 -5.16 -1.06 -15.05
C ARG A 26 -6.67 -0.98 -14.79
N ALA A 27 -7.13 -0.78 -13.55
CA ALA A 27 -8.56 -0.62 -13.27
C ALA A 27 -8.82 0.48 -12.23
N GLY A 28 -9.83 1.34 -12.50
CA GLY A 28 -10.13 2.57 -11.75
C GLY A 28 -10.38 2.39 -10.24
N GLY A 29 -10.48 3.52 -9.51
CA GLY A 29 -10.42 3.62 -8.05
C GLY A 29 -11.22 2.58 -7.23
N SER A 30 -12.41 2.18 -7.69
CA SER A 30 -13.25 1.16 -7.05
C SER A 30 -12.63 -0.24 -7.03
N SER A 31 -11.65 -0.53 -7.88
CA SER A 31 -11.05 -1.86 -8.02
C SER A 31 -10.05 -2.18 -6.91
N ARG A 32 -9.41 -1.16 -6.33
CA ARG A 32 -8.38 -1.30 -5.28
C ARG A 32 -8.98 -1.71 -3.93
N ILE A 33 -9.99 -0.97 -3.48
CA ILE A 33 -10.74 -1.30 -2.26
C ILE A 33 -11.43 -2.66 -2.39
N ARG A 34 -11.93 -2.99 -3.59
CA ARG A 34 -12.51 -4.31 -3.86
C ARG A 34 -11.47 -5.43 -3.73
N TRP A 35 -10.26 -5.22 -4.22
CA TRP A 35 -9.17 -6.19 -4.11
C TRP A 35 -8.71 -6.37 -2.65
N LEU A 36 -8.53 -5.28 -1.91
CA LEU A 36 -8.21 -5.34 -0.47
C LEU A 36 -9.28 -6.11 0.31
N ARG A 37 -10.57 -5.88 0.00
CA ARG A 37 -11.68 -6.66 0.56
C ARG A 37 -11.61 -8.14 0.20
N PHE A 38 -11.23 -8.48 -1.03
CA PHE A 38 -11.07 -9.87 -1.45
C PHE A 38 -9.96 -10.57 -0.65
N VAL A 39 -8.78 -9.94 -0.52
CA VAL A 39 -7.67 -10.51 0.26
C VAL A 39 -8.03 -10.62 1.73
N ALA A 40 -8.70 -9.61 2.29
CA ALA A 40 -9.25 -9.69 3.64
C ALA A 40 -10.23 -10.87 3.82
N GLY A 41 -10.89 -11.35 2.75
CA GLY A 41 -11.78 -12.51 2.80
C GLY A 41 -11.08 -13.88 2.88
N LEU A 42 -9.76 -13.98 2.70
CA LEU A 42 -9.06 -15.27 2.63
C LEU A 42 -8.92 -15.93 4.02
N PRO A 43 -9.07 -17.26 4.13
CA PRO A 43 -8.88 -17.98 5.39
C PRO A 43 -7.39 -18.03 5.80
N GLY A 44 -7.11 -18.14 7.11
CA GLY A 44 -5.75 -18.37 7.63
C GLY A 44 -5.03 -17.15 8.20
N GLY A 45 -5.71 -16.01 8.34
CA GLY A 45 -5.05 -14.73 8.62
C GLY A 45 -4.38 -14.18 7.36
N THR A 46 -4.38 -12.86 7.18
CA THR A 46 -3.90 -12.23 5.95
C THR A 46 -2.98 -11.08 6.25
N GLU A 47 -1.92 -10.93 5.46
CA GLU A 47 -1.02 -9.79 5.52
C GLU A 47 -0.83 -9.21 4.12
N VAL A 48 -0.97 -7.89 4.03
CA VAL A 48 -0.76 -7.11 2.80
C VAL A 48 0.26 -6.01 3.07
N VAL A 49 1.17 -5.83 2.12
CA VAL A 49 2.14 -4.73 2.13
C VAL A 49 2.09 -4.05 0.77
N PHE A 50 1.93 -2.73 0.75
CA PHE A 50 1.94 -1.95 -0.49
C PHE A 50 2.38 -0.51 -0.22
N ASP A 51 2.82 0.16 -1.28
CA ASP A 51 3.14 1.57 -1.26
C ASP A 51 1.98 2.43 -1.80
N TYR A 52 1.88 3.65 -1.30
CA TYR A 52 0.97 4.66 -1.81
C TYR A 52 1.57 6.06 -1.67
N SER A 53 0.89 7.08 -2.19
CA SER A 53 1.30 8.47 -2.01
C SER A 53 0.19 9.32 -1.45
N ASP A 54 0.56 10.33 -0.68
CA ASP A 54 -0.37 11.39 -0.30
C ASP A 54 -1.00 12.04 -1.53
N PRO A 55 -2.24 12.54 -1.42
CA PRO A 55 -2.87 13.26 -2.52
C PRO A 55 -2.06 14.53 -2.85
N PRO A 56 -1.99 14.95 -4.14
CA PRO A 56 -1.27 16.16 -4.54
C PRO A 56 -1.73 17.45 -3.82
N SER A 57 -2.96 17.46 -3.32
CA SER A 57 -3.53 18.55 -2.51
C SER A 57 -2.85 18.70 -1.15
N ALA A 58 -2.28 17.64 -0.58
CA ALA A 58 -1.53 17.68 0.68
C ALA A 58 -0.08 18.14 0.50
N MET A 59 0.40 18.27 -0.75
CA MET A 59 1.77 18.65 -1.06
C MET A 59 1.95 20.17 -1.13
N SER A 60 3.10 20.65 -0.62
CA SER A 60 3.57 22.03 -0.88
C SER A 60 3.68 22.31 -2.39
N PRO A 61 3.56 23.56 -2.86
CA PRO A 61 3.61 23.89 -4.28
C PRO A 61 4.84 23.35 -5.02
N ALA A 62 6.02 23.48 -4.44
CA ALA A 62 7.27 22.97 -5.02
C ALA A 62 7.27 21.44 -5.18
N ARG A 63 6.78 20.72 -4.17
CA ARG A 63 6.63 19.25 -4.23
C ARG A 63 5.56 18.82 -5.21
N ARG A 64 4.47 19.57 -5.32
CA ARG A 64 3.40 19.30 -6.28
C ARG A 64 3.91 19.41 -7.71
N ALA A 65 4.71 20.43 -8.03
CA ALA A 65 5.32 20.58 -9.35
C ALA A 65 6.26 19.40 -9.70
N LEU A 66 7.12 19.00 -8.75
CA LEU A 66 7.98 17.82 -8.91
C LEU A 66 7.16 16.53 -9.06
N HIS A 67 6.06 16.42 -8.33
CA HIS A 67 5.14 15.29 -8.40
C HIS A 67 4.41 15.24 -9.75
N GLU A 68 3.92 16.37 -10.26
CA GLU A 68 3.28 16.48 -11.58
C GLU A 68 4.24 16.15 -12.74
N GLU A 69 5.52 16.52 -12.61
CA GLU A 69 6.56 16.10 -13.55
C GLU A 69 6.73 14.58 -13.55
N ARG A 70 6.80 13.97 -12.35
CA ARG A 70 6.87 12.51 -12.20
C ARG A 70 5.62 11.85 -12.76
N VAL A 71 4.41 12.34 -12.46
CA VAL A 71 3.16 11.82 -13.02
C VAL A 71 3.18 11.84 -14.54
N ARG A 72 3.60 12.95 -15.17
CA ARG A 72 3.71 13.06 -16.64
C ARG A 72 4.74 12.06 -17.20
N ARG A 73 5.89 11.92 -16.54
CA ARG A 73 6.92 10.97 -16.94
C ARG A 73 6.43 9.52 -16.88
N VAL A 74 5.84 9.12 -15.75
CA VAL A 74 5.40 7.74 -15.54
C VAL A 74 4.19 7.42 -16.44
N ALA A 75 3.31 8.39 -16.70
CA ALA A 75 2.26 8.28 -17.71
C ALA A 75 2.81 8.12 -19.14
N SER A 76 3.90 8.81 -19.51
CA SER A 76 4.53 8.67 -20.82
C SER A 76 5.14 7.29 -21.08
N VAL A 77 5.44 6.55 -20.01
CA VAL A 77 5.94 5.16 -20.04
C VAL A 77 4.79 4.14 -19.95
N GLY A 78 3.54 4.61 -19.88
CA GLY A 78 2.34 3.77 -19.87
C GLY A 78 1.92 3.25 -18.48
N GLU A 79 2.47 3.81 -17.41
CA GLU A 79 2.27 3.40 -16.02
C GLU A 79 1.71 4.56 -15.19
N PRO A 80 0.42 4.95 -15.34
CA PRO A 80 -0.10 6.10 -14.59
C PRO A 80 0.00 5.88 -13.07
N TRP A 81 0.52 6.88 -12.35
CA TRP A 81 0.59 6.90 -10.89
C TRP A 81 -0.81 7.13 -10.32
N LEU A 82 -1.43 6.05 -9.81
CA LEU A 82 -2.85 6.05 -9.49
C LEU A 82 -3.18 5.77 -8.01
N SER A 83 -2.19 5.43 -7.18
CA SER A 83 -2.38 5.04 -5.78
C SER A 83 -2.21 6.24 -4.84
N TYR A 84 -3.21 7.12 -4.84
CA TYR A 84 -3.31 8.19 -3.83
C TYR A 84 -4.25 7.79 -2.72
N PHE A 85 -3.81 7.89 -1.48
CA PHE A 85 -4.65 7.71 -0.32
C PHE A 85 -4.32 8.77 0.74
N SER A 86 -5.35 9.23 1.45
CA SER A 86 -5.16 9.90 2.73
C SER A 86 -4.83 8.83 3.79
N PRO A 87 -3.75 8.97 4.57
CA PRO A 87 -3.37 7.95 5.56
C PRO A 87 -4.49 7.60 6.54
N GLY A 88 -5.22 8.61 7.03
CA GLY A 88 -6.34 8.42 7.95
C GLY A 88 -7.52 7.67 7.33
N GLU A 89 -7.85 7.98 6.07
CA GLU A 89 -8.94 7.31 5.35
C GLU A 89 -8.58 5.85 5.02
N LEU A 90 -7.33 5.61 4.62
CA LEU A 90 -6.85 4.26 4.33
C LEU A 90 -6.83 3.39 5.59
N ALA A 91 -6.31 3.91 6.71
CA ALA A 91 -6.32 3.20 7.99
C ALA A 91 -7.75 2.86 8.43
N THR A 92 -8.69 3.79 8.25
CA THR A 92 -10.11 3.56 8.55
C THR A 92 -10.71 2.47 7.67
N ALA A 93 -10.43 2.51 6.37
CA ALA A 93 -10.90 1.51 5.43
C ALA A 93 -10.34 0.11 5.75
N LEU A 94 -9.05 0.00 6.05
CA LEU A 94 -8.38 -1.27 6.40
C LEU A 94 -8.94 -1.86 7.70
N ARG A 95 -9.16 -1.05 8.73
CA ARG A 95 -9.84 -1.50 9.96
C ARG A 95 -11.25 -1.99 9.68
N GLY A 96 -12.00 -1.27 8.83
CA GLY A 96 -13.34 -1.69 8.38
C GLY A 96 -13.34 -3.00 7.57
N MET A 97 -12.19 -3.46 7.06
CA MET A 97 -12.02 -4.75 6.40
C MET A 97 -11.53 -5.86 7.34
N GLY A 98 -11.30 -5.55 8.62
CA GLY A 98 -10.85 -6.51 9.62
C GLY A 98 -9.34 -6.65 9.75
N PHE A 99 -8.53 -5.75 9.18
CA PHE A 99 -7.12 -5.64 9.52
C PHE A 99 -6.98 -4.97 10.90
N ASP A 100 -6.37 -5.65 11.85
CA ASP A 100 -6.21 -5.21 13.24
C ASP A 100 -4.80 -4.71 13.56
N GLU A 101 -3.80 -5.15 12.78
CA GLU A 101 -2.43 -4.65 12.85
C GLU A 101 -2.11 -3.81 11.64
N ILE A 102 -1.92 -2.51 11.83
CA ILE A 102 -1.62 -1.57 10.75
C ILE A 102 -0.37 -0.77 11.14
N GLU A 103 0.69 -0.90 10.34
CA GLU A 103 1.87 -0.04 10.39
C GLU A 103 1.94 0.75 9.09
N ASP A 104 1.92 2.08 9.20
CA ASP A 104 2.03 3.00 8.07
C ASP A 104 3.27 3.87 8.29
N LEU A 105 4.25 3.72 7.41
CA LEU A 105 5.51 4.47 7.44
C LEU A 105 5.43 5.58 6.39
N GLY A 106 5.39 6.82 6.85
CA GLY A 106 5.50 7.98 6.00
C GLY A 106 6.95 8.32 5.65
N PRO A 107 7.17 9.42 4.90
CA PRO A 107 8.50 9.81 4.45
C PRO A 107 9.51 9.98 5.60
N ALA A 108 9.06 10.53 6.74
CA ALA A 108 9.89 10.77 7.91
C ALA A 108 10.33 9.45 8.56
N GLU A 109 9.38 8.53 8.75
CA GLU A 109 9.61 7.23 9.36
C GLU A 109 10.50 6.35 8.48
N ILE A 110 10.29 6.38 7.16
CA ILE A 110 11.13 5.67 6.18
C ILE A 110 12.56 6.21 6.21
N ALA A 111 12.73 7.54 6.16
CA ALA A 111 14.04 8.17 6.19
C ALA A 111 14.81 7.84 7.46
N HIS A 112 14.12 7.85 8.61
CA HIS A 112 14.72 7.49 9.89
C HIS A 112 15.09 6.03 9.98
N ARG A 113 14.15 5.13 9.67
CA ARG A 113 14.31 3.69 9.87
C ARG A 113 15.32 3.07 8.90
N TYR A 114 15.32 3.50 7.63
CA TYR A 114 16.11 2.84 6.58
C TYR A 114 17.34 3.63 6.15
N PHE A 115 17.38 4.94 6.38
CA PHE A 115 18.49 5.79 5.93
C PHE A 115 19.22 6.51 7.08
N GLY A 116 18.80 6.30 8.33
CA GLY A 116 19.41 6.94 9.51
C GLY A 116 19.27 8.45 9.54
N VAL A 117 18.37 9.02 8.72
CA VAL A 117 18.13 10.47 8.68
C VAL A 117 17.20 10.84 9.83
N PRO A 118 17.52 11.84 10.66
CA PRO A 118 16.61 12.27 11.72
C PRO A 118 15.22 12.63 11.15
N ALA A 119 14.16 12.08 11.75
CA ALA A 119 12.80 12.21 11.23
C ALA A 119 12.33 13.68 11.13
N ASP A 120 12.83 14.56 12.00
CA ASP A 120 12.56 16.00 11.97
C ASP A 120 13.15 16.72 10.74
N LYS A 121 14.09 16.08 10.03
CA LYS A 121 14.70 16.61 8.79
C LYS A 121 13.90 16.24 7.54
N VAL A 122 12.96 15.31 7.65
CA VAL A 122 12.13 14.85 6.53
C VAL A 122 10.67 15.06 6.90
N GLY A 123 10.10 16.18 6.44
CA GLY A 123 8.71 16.52 6.73
C GLY A 123 7.86 16.72 5.48
N GLY A 124 6.56 16.52 5.62
CA GLY A 124 5.52 16.80 4.61
C GLY A 124 5.12 15.62 3.75
N ALA A 125 4.12 15.85 2.90
CA ALA A 125 3.46 14.83 2.10
C ALA A 125 4.41 14.12 1.10
N GLY A 126 4.26 12.81 0.95
CA GLY A 126 5.12 11.97 0.12
C GLY A 126 4.65 10.53 -0.04
N GLY A 127 5.61 9.64 -0.27
CA GLY A 127 5.35 8.21 -0.41
C GLY A 127 5.29 7.52 0.94
N HIS A 128 4.37 6.58 1.06
CA HIS A 128 4.15 5.76 2.23
C HIS A 128 4.36 4.28 1.90
N VAL A 129 4.77 3.51 2.90
CA VAL A 129 4.73 2.04 2.87
C VAL A 129 3.84 1.60 4.01
N ILE A 130 2.79 0.84 3.70
CA ILE A 130 1.86 0.32 4.69
C ILE A 130 1.89 -1.20 4.74
N ARG A 131 1.95 -1.74 5.95
CA ARG A 131 1.73 -3.14 6.29
C ARG A 131 0.41 -3.24 7.04
N ALA A 132 -0.51 -4.09 6.57
CA ALA A 132 -1.75 -4.39 7.26
C ALA A 132 -1.92 -5.90 7.41
N ALA A 133 -2.13 -6.37 8.63
CA ALA A 133 -2.37 -7.77 8.94
C ALA A 133 -3.67 -7.96 9.72
N ARG A 134 -4.32 -9.11 9.46
CA ARG A 134 -5.41 -9.65 10.27
C ARG A 134 -4.92 -10.94 10.90
N ARG A 135 -4.85 -10.99 12.22
CA ARG A 135 -4.57 -12.24 12.94
C ARG A 135 -5.84 -13.06 13.15
N LEU A 136 -5.68 -14.37 13.21
CA LEU A 136 -6.74 -15.23 13.74
C LEU A 136 -6.72 -15.11 15.27
N PRO A 137 -7.90 -15.13 15.92
CA PRO A 137 -7.94 -15.32 17.36
C PRO A 137 -7.25 -16.64 17.72
N ALA A 138 -6.45 -16.60 18.80
CA ALA A 138 -5.73 -17.74 19.34
C ALA A 138 -6.68 -18.83 19.86
#